data_AF-A0A1V3IHN5-F1
#
_entry.id   AF-A0A1V3IHN5-F1
#
_cell.length_a   1.000
_cell.length_b   1.000
_cell.length_c   1.000
_cell.angle_alpha   90.00
_cell.angle_beta   90.00
_cell.angle_gamma   90.00
#
_symmetry.space_group_name_H-M   'P 1'
#
loop_
_entity.id
_entity.type
_entity.pdbx_description
1 polymer ?
#
loop_
_entity_poly.entity_id
_entity_poly.type
_entity_poly.pdbx_seq_one_letter_code
_entity_poly.pdbx_strand_id
1 'polypeptide(L)' 'MFRQELQVINNKRYVVLECQYRHIWTVIQETHRTVTEEQALEIVQYYLKYKDMMPEQLKVVEVPDILK' A
#
# COMPACT_ATOMS: atom_id res chain seq x y z
N MET A 1 2.34 -30.24 14.43
CA MET A 1 2.75 -30.06 13.02
C MET A 1 3.27 -28.64 12.88
N PHE A 2 4.57 -28.46 12.67
CA PHE A 2 5.12 -27.16 12.28
C PHE A 2 4.78 -26.93 10.81
N ARG A 3 3.78 -26.07 10.55
CA ARG A 3 3.57 -25.49 9.23
C ARG A 3 4.66 -24.44 9.09
N GLN A 4 5.74 -24.73 8.37
CA GLN A 4 6.56 -23.66 7.82
C GLN A 4 5.65 -22.88 6.87
N GLU A 5 5.09 -21.78 7.36
CA GLU A 5 4.54 -20.75 6.49
C GLU A 5 5.69 -20.30 5.60
N LEU A 6 5.58 -20.66 4.34
CA LEU A 6 6.57 -20.39 3.31
C LEU A 6 6.79 -18.87 3.31
N GLN A 7 7.92 -18.42 3.83
CA GLN A 7 8.27 -16.99 3.79
C GLN A 7 8.57 -16.63 2.35
N VAL A 8 7.54 -16.23 1.62
CA VAL A 8 7.67 -15.71 0.26
C VAL A 8 8.24 -14.30 0.37
N ILE A 9 9.55 -14.16 0.18
CA ILE A 9 10.19 -12.85 0.10
C ILE A 9 9.87 -12.24 -1.27
N ASN A 10 8.79 -11.45 -1.30
CA ASN A 10 8.45 -10.63 -2.46
C ASN A 10 9.32 -9.37 -2.43
N ASN A 11 10.30 -9.27 -3.34
CA ASN A 11 11.19 -8.10 -3.47
C ASN A 11 10.50 -6.90 -4.12
N LYS A 12 9.22 -7.00 -4.46
CA LYS A 12 8.43 -5.89 -4.97
C LYS A 12 8.16 -4.89 -3.85
N ARG A 13 8.13 -3.61 -4.24
CA ARG A 13 7.82 -2.51 -3.35
C ARG A 13 6.60 -1.78 -3.86
N TYR A 14 5.86 -1.17 -2.95
CA TYR A 14 4.58 -0.56 -3.26
C TYR A 14 4.47 0.82 -2.64
N VAL A 15 3.64 1.65 -3.25
CA VAL A 15 3.08 2.86 -2.65
C VAL A 15 1.57 2.82 -2.78
N VAL A 16 0.87 3.51 -1.89
CA VAL A 16 -0.59 3.67 -1.97
C VAL A 16 -0.87 5.12 -2.36
N LEU A 17 -1.59 5.29 -3.47
CA LEU A 17 -2.10 6.58 -3.91
C LEU A 17 -3.52 6.77 -3.37
N GLU A 18 -3.81 7.98 -2.95
CA GLU A 18 -5.15 8.43 -2.59
C GLU A 18 -5.62 9.57 -3.49
N CYS A 19 -6.93 9.67 -3.68
CA CYS A 19 -7.60 10.77 -4.38
C CYS A 19 -8.55 11.49 -3.41
N GLN A 20 -8.03 12.48 -2.69
CA GLN A 20 -8.79 13.27 -1.72
C GLN A 20 -9.62 14.39 -2.37
N TYR A 21 -9.19 14.94 -3.52
CA TYR A 21 -9.87 16.05 -4.19
C TYR A 21 -9.84 15.92 -5.71
N ARG A 22 -11.04 15.76 -6.31
CA ARG A 22 -11.37 15.96 -7.73
C ARG A 22 -10.18 15.83 -8.70
N HIS A 23 -9.62 14.62 -8.78
CA HIS A 23 -8.63 14.18 -9.78
C HIS A 23 -7.13 14.37 -9.46
N ILE A 24 -6.75 14.81 -8.26
CA ILE A 24 -5.33 14.80 -7.85
C ILE A 24 -5.04 13.53 -7.06
N TRP A 25 -4.07 12.76 -7.54
CA TRP A 25 -3.52 11.60 -6.85
C TRP A 25 -2.30 11.99 -6.04
N THR A 26 -2.32 11.71 -4.74
CA THR A 26 -1.19 11.92 -3.82
C THR A 26 -0.75 10.60 -3.22
N VAL A 27 0.53 10.49 -2.87
CA VAL A 27 1.06 9.32 -2.14
C VAL A 27 0.63 9.46 -0.68
N ILE A 28 0.07 8.39 -0.13
CA ILE A 28 -0.23 8.29 1.30
C ILE A 28 1.09 8.38 2.09
N GLN A 29 1.13 9.22 3.12
CA GLN A 29 2.36 9.54 3.87
C GLN A 29 3.08 8.30 4.41
N GLU A 30 2.32 7.31 4.86
CA GLU A 30 2.79 6.02 5.38
C GLU A 30 3.60 5.22 4.34
N THR A 31 3.45 5.56 3.05
CA THR A 31 4.17 4.95 1.92
C THR A 31 5.17 5.88 1.24
N HIS A 32 5.50 7.04 1.83
CA HIS A 32 6.60 7.89 1.33
C HIS A 32 7.95 7.16 1.32
N ARG A 33 8.14 6.24 2.26
CA ARG A 33 9.12 5.16 2.12
C ARG A 33 8.34 4.00 1.52
N THR A 34 8.84 3.42 0.43
CA THR A 34 8.17 2.29 -0.22
C THR A 34 7.85 1.19 0.81
N VAL A 35 6.81 0.39 0.60
CA VAL A 35 6.34 -0.64 1.55
C VAL A 35 6.25 -2.03 0.92
N THR A 36 6.10 -3.07 1.75
CA THR A 36 5.76 -4.42 1.26
C THR A 36 4.30 -4.48 0.78
N GLU A 37 3.94 -5.55 0.08
CA GLU A 37 2.56 -5.80 -0.35
C GLU A 37 1.58 -5.88 0.82
N GLU A 38 1.95 -6.63 1.87
CA GLU A 38 1.15 -6.79 3.09
C GLU A 38 0.88 -5.44 3.77
N GLN A 39 1.92 -4.62 3.94
CA GLN A 39 1.81 -3.28 4.51
C GLN A 39 0.90 -2.37 3.66
N ALA A 40 1.01 -2.43 2.32
CA ALA A 40 0.14 -1.66 1.44
C ALA A 40 -1.33 -2.06 1.60
N LEU A 41 -1.62 -3.36 1.73
CA LEU A 41 -2.97 -3.87 1.95
C LEU A 41 -3.53 -3.45 3.31
N GLU A 42 -2.71 -3.50 4.37
CA GLU A 42 -3.09 -3.01 5.70
C GLU A 42 -3.45 -1.52 5.68
N ILE A 43 -2.65 -0.70 4.99
CA ILE A 43 -2.92 0.73 4.82
C ILE A 43 -4.25 0.93 4.08
N VAL A 44 -4.48 0.23 2.97
CA VAL A 44 -5.75 0.33 2.24
C VAL A 44 -6.95 -0.01 3.14
N GLN A 45 -6.88 -1.11 3.89
CA GLN A 45 -7.95 -1.51 4.81
C GLN A 45 -8.20 -0.45 5.89
N TYR A 46 -7.13 0.14 6.44
CA TYR A 46 -7.24 1.20 7.42
C TYR A 46 -7.95 2.44 6.84
N TYR A 47 -7.56 2.89 5.65
CA TYR A 47 -8.17 4.07 5.01
C TYR A 47 -9.65 3.84 4.65
N LEU A 48 -10.00 2.66 4.12
CA LEU A 48 -11.39 2.30 3.86
C LEU A 48 -12.25 2.27 5.14
N LYS A 49 -11.71 1.76 6.24
CA LYS A 49 -12.45 1.57 7.49
C LYS A 49 -12.56 2.84 8.35
N TYR A 50 -11.53 3.68 8.34
CA TYR A 50 -11.39 4.77 9.31
C TYR A 50 -11.27 6.16 8.69
N LYS A 51 -11.06 6.29 7.37
CA LYS A 51 -10.88 7.58 6.68
C LYS A 51 -12.00 7.91 5.69
N ASP A 52 -13.09 7.13 5.69
CA ASP A 52 -14.27 7.33 4.84
C ASP A 52 -13.93 7.45 3.35
N MET A 53 -12.94 6.67 2.91
CA MET A 53 -12.55 6.61 1.51
C MET A 53 -13.24 5.45 0.81
N MET A 54 -13.63 5.67 -0.45
CA MET A 54 -14.13 4.61 -1.32
C MET A 54 -12.98 3.86 -1.99
N PRO A 55 -13.15 2.57 -2.34
CA PRO A 55 -12.12 1.79 -3.03
C PRO A 55 -11.59 2.43 -4.33
N GLU A 56 -12.43 3.16 -5.06
CA GLU A 56 -12.07 3.84 -6.31
C GLU A 56 -11.12 5.03 -6.08
N GLN A 57 -11.04 5.52 -4.84
CA GLN A 57 -10.17 6.63 -4.44
C GLN A 57 -8.79 6.15 -3.98
N LEU A 58 -8.53 4.84 -3.94
CA LEU A 58 -7.26 4.25 -3.52
C LEU A 58 -6.65 3.43 -4.64
N LYS A 59 -5.32 3.55 -4.82
CA LYS A 59 -4.59 2.72 -5.79
C LYS A 59 -3.27 2.24 -5.24
N VAL A 60 -3.08 0.92 -5.18
CA VAL A 60 -1.79 0.31 -4.91
C VAL A 60 -0.98 0.25 -6.20
N VAL A 61 0.24 0.76 -6.17
CA VAL A 61 1.15 0.82 -7.32
C VAL A 61 2.46 0.16 -6.96
N GLU A 62 2.90 -0.79 -7.78
CA GLU A 62 4.24 -1.39 -7.68
C GLU A 62 5.30 -0.37 -8.16
N VAL A 63 6.35 -0.19 -7.38
CA VAL A 63 7.43 0.76 -7.63
C VAL A 63 8.80 0.11 -7.49
N PRO A 64 9.85 0.65 -8.14
CA PRO A 64 11.21 0.21 -7.91
C PRO A 64 11.63 0.43 -6.45
N ASP A 65 12.50 -0.45 -5.95
CA ASP A 65 13.13 -0.26 -4.64
C ASP A 65 14.24 0.80 -4.74
N ILE A 66 13.84 2.07 -4.54
CA ILE A 66 14.72 3.24 -4.66
C ILE A 66 15.43 3.62 -3.36
N LEU A 67 15.22 2.87 -2.26
CA LEU A 67 15.87 3.12 -0.97
C LEU A 67 17.17 2.31 -0.79
N LYS A 68 17.71 1.77 -1.88
CA LYS A 68 18.99 1.04 -1.93
C LYS A 68 20.19 1.96 -2.11
#